data_AF-A0A9P4MTZ7-F1
#
_entry.id   AF-A0A9P4MTZ7-F1
#
_cell.length_a   1.000
_cell.length_b   1.000
_cell.length_c   1.000
_cell.angle_alpha   90.00
_cell.angle_beta   90.00
_cell.angle_gamma   90.00
#
_symmetry.space_group_name_H-M   'P 1'
#
loop_
_entity.id
_entity.type
_entity.pdbx_description
1 polymer ?
#
loop_
_entity_poly.entity_id
_entity_poly.type
_entity_poly.pdbx_seq_one_letter_code
_entity_poly.pdbx_strand_id
1 'polypeptide(L)'
;MAVVMLHSAYELACKEGPPHKRTRTARTAKGRGDASAVIDDILARLHDDWDLSERKAQLRNRFHDKKRYGKRWLILTRALGDSLLFASSSRIASVVHNTVFTIDMLAALTYCVQHFNPAALRILQVLNRSASLILHHGQTGKLDHNHIIAELRTLLPPRSCYSL
;
A
#
# COMPACT_ATOMS: atom_id res chain seq x y z
N MET A 1 -3.00 -1.49 -4.75
CA MET A 1 -3.63 -2.41 -3.76
C MET A 1 -2.72 -3.59 -3.42
N ALA A 2 -2.47 -4.54 -4.34
CA ALA A 2 -1.66 -5.73 -4.07
C ALA A 2 -0.24 -5.43 -3.51
N VAL A 3 0.37 -4.34 -3.96
CA VAL A 3 1.70 -3.91 -3.49
C VAL A 3 1.71 -3.43 -2.03
N VAL A 4 0.60 -2.85 -1.54
CA VAL A 4 0.45 -2.44 -0.14
C VAL A 4 0.34 -3.68 0.73
N MET A 5 -0.51 -4.63 0.34
CA MET A 5 -0.67 -5.92 1.02
C MET A 5 0.64 -6.72 1.04
N LEU A 6 1.38 -6.74 -0.08
CA LEU A 6 2.71 -7.35 -0.15
C LEU A 6 3.66 -6.75 0.90
N HIS A 7 3.69 -5.42 1.01
CA HIS A 7 4.55 -4.76 1.98
C HIS A 7 4.11 -5.03 3.42
N SER A 8 2.81 -4.98 3.73
CA SER A 8 2.27 -5.31 5.05
C SER A 8 2.57 -6.75 5.44
N ALA A 9 2.39 -7.71 4.52
CA ALA A 9 2.74 -9.12 4.75
C ALA A 9 4.25 -9.31 4.95
N TYR A 10 5.08 -8.57 4.22
CA TYR A 10 6.53 -8.54 4.45
C TYR A 10 6.88 -7.97 5.84
N GLU A 11 6.25 -6.88 6.28
CA GLU A 11 6.47 -6.33 7.64
C GLU A 11 6.09 -7.34 8.72
N LEU A 12 4.98 -8.08 8.53
CA LEU A 12 4.55 -9.15 9.44
C LEU A 12 5.55 -10.31 9.46
N ALA A 13 5.97 -10.80 8.29
CA ALA A 13 6.96 -11.87 8.17
C ALA A 13 8.32 -11.49 8.79
N CYS A 14 8.72 -10.22 8.69
CA CYS A 14 9.91 -9.71 9.38
C CYS A 14 9.78 -9.76 10.91
N LYS A 15 8.58 -9.56 11.46
CA LYS A 15 8.33 -9.59 12.90
C LYS A 15 8.27 -11.01 13.45
N GLU A 16 7.66 -11.93 12.70
CA GLU A 16 7.51 -13.34 13.08
C GLU A 16 8.80 -14.15 12.90
N GLY A 17 9.69 -13.68 12.01
CA GLY A 17 10.95 -14.35 11.67
C GLY A 17 10.75 -15.51 10.69
N PRO A 18 11.81 -15.93 9.96
CA PRO A 18 11.68 -16.99 8.97
C PRO A 18 11.40 -18.35 9.64
N PRO A 19 10.45 -19.16 9.10
CA PRO A 19 10.04 -20.42 9.69
C PRO A 19 11.20 -21.43 9.81
N HIS A 20 12.18 -21.38 8.90
CA HIS A 20 13.36 -22.27 8.88
C HIS A 20 14.46 -21.96 9.92
N LYS A 21 14.35 -20.88 10.73
CA LYS A 21 15.33 -20.58 11.79
C LYS A 21 14.97 -21.12 13.18
N ARG A 22 13.84 -21.83 13.35
CA ARG A 22 13.48 -22.42 14.65
C ARG A 22 14.41 -23.56 15.11
N THR A 23 15.33 -24.05 14.25
CA THR A 23 16.21 -25.19 14.57
C THR A 23 17.71 -24.98 14.34
N ARG A 24 18.20 -23.78 13.99
CA ARG A 24 19.65 -23.52 13.92
C ARG A 24 20.04 -22.32 14.75
N THR A 25 20.56 -22.63 15.95
CA THR A 25 21.47 -21.84 16.79
C THR A 25 21.68 -20.39 16.35
N ALA A 26 21.10 -19.49 17.15
CA ALA A 26 21.38 -18.07 17.11
C ALA A 26 22.89 -17.80 17.12
N ARG A 27 23.39 -17.05 16.13
CA ARG A 27 24.40 -15.99 16.29
C ARG A 27 24.70 -15.34 14.94
N THR A 28 24.72 -14.01 14.98
CA THR A 28 25.19 -13.05 13.96
C THR A 28 24.17 -12.53 12.92
N ALA A 29 24.21 -11.20 12.72
CA ALA A 29 23.51 -10.37 11.74
C ALA A 29 22.07 -9.90 12.05
N LYS A 30 21.89 -9.23 13.20
CA LYS A 30 20.75 -8.31 13.40
C LYS A 30 20.89 -7.14 12.40
N GLY A 31 20.07 -7.09 11.36
CA GLY A 31 19.85 -5.88 10.53
C GLY A 31 19.75 -6.04 9.02
N ARG A 32 20.48 -6.98 8.38
CA ARG A 32 20.44 -7.17 6.91
C ARG A 32 20.28 -8.63 6.44
N GLY A 33 20.83 -9.58 7.19
CA GLY A 33 20.74 -11.01 6.86
C GLY A 33 19.31 -11.56 7.01
N ASP A 34 18.57 -11.07 8.00
CA ASP A 34 17.19 -11.51 8.25
C ASP A 34 16.21 -11.06 7.18
N ALA A 35 16.30 -9.80 6.74
CA ALA A 35 15.38 -9.27 5.72
C ALA A 35 15.56 -9.98 4.37
N SER A 36 16.80 -10.32 3.99
CA SER A 36 17.07 -11.07 2.76
C SER A 36 16.57 -12.51 2.85
N ALA A 37 16.76 -13.15 4.01
CA ALA A 37 16.25 -14.50 4.26
C ALA A 37 14.71 -14.56 4.23
N VAL A 38 14.03 -13.55 4.78
CA VAL A 38 12.55 -13.45 4.71
C VAL A 38 12.08 -13.28 3.27
N ILE A 39 12.77 -12.49 2.45
CA ILE A 39 12.44 -12.32 1.02
C ILE A 39 12.63 -13.64 0.28
N ASP A 40 13.75 -14.32 0.52
CA ASP A 40 14.04 -15.61 -0.11
C ASP A 40 13.00 -16.66 0.27
N ASP A 41 12.59 -16.72 1.54
CA ASP A 41 11.55 -17.64 2.02
C ASP A 41 10.17 -17.32 1.43
N ILE A 42 9.84 -16.04 1.23
CA ILE A 42 8.61 -15.65 0.52
C ILE A 42 8.69 -16.06 -0.95
N LEU A 43 9.82 -15.81 -1.61
CA LEU A 43 9.99 -16.16 -3.03
C LEU A 43 10.03 -17.67 -3.25
N ALA A 44 10.67 -18.44 -2.37
CA ALA A 44 10.70 -19.89 -2.41
C ALA A 44 9.31 -20.52 -2.31
N ARG A 45 8.43 -19.93 -1.49
CA ARG A 45 7.03 -20.38 -1.37
C ARG A 45 6.16 -20.05 -2.57
N LEU A 46 6.58 -19.11 -3.42
CA LEU A 46 5.83 -18.66 -4.60
C LEU A 46 6.36 -19.24 -5.91
N HIS A 47 7.53 -19.86 -5.88
CA HIS A 47 8.24 -20.36 -7.04
C HIS A 47 8.80 -21.75 -6.75
N ASP A 48 8.13 -22.79 -7.27
CA ASP A 48 8.50 -24.19 -7.05
C ASP A 48 9.91 -24.52 -7.55
N ASP A 49 10.43 -23.76 -8.53
CA ASP A 49 11.77 -23.88 -9.09
C ASP A 49 12.82 -23.02 -8.38
N TRP A 50 12.47 -22.38 -7.25
CA TRP A 50 13.29 -21.35 -6.63
C TRP A 50 14.75 -21.77 -6.49
N ASP A 51 15.04 -22.95 -5.95
CA ASP A 51 16.42 -23.37 -5.70
C ASP A 51 17.27 -23.58 -6.96
N LEU A 52 16.62 -23.90 -8.08
CA LEU A 52 17.23 -24.15 -9.39
C LEU A 52 17.15 -22.94 -10.33
N SER A 53 16.49 -21.86 -9.90
CA SER A 53 16.19 -20.73 -10.77
C SER A 53 17.41 -19.83 -10.99
N GLU A 54 17.89 -19.73 -12.23
CA GLU A 54 18.86 -18.70 -12.63
C GLU A 54 18.27 -17.28 -12.51
N ARG A 55 16.95 -17.16 -12.36
CA ARG A 55 16.20 -15.89 -12.25
C ARG A 55 16.13 -15.33 -10.84
N LYS A 56 16.77 -15.96 -9.84
CA LYS A 56 16.77 -15.50 -8.43
C LYS A 56 17.03 -14.00 -8.30
N ALA A 57 18.06 -13.49 -8.96
CA ALA A 57 18.41 -12.06 -8.91
C ALA A 57 17.30 -11.17 -9.48
N GLN A 58 16.68 -11.58 -10.60
CA GLN A 58 15.58 -10.86 -11.23
C GLN A 58 14.33 -10.86 -10.33
N LEU A 59 14.00 -11.99 -9.73
CA LEU A 59 12.85 -12.12 -8.82
C LEU A 59 13.04 -11.28 -7.55
N ARG A 60 14.25 -11.29 -6.96
CA ARG A 60 14.61 -10.41 -5.85
C ARG A 60 14.47 -8.95 -6.23
N ASN A 61 14.99 -8.53 -7.38
CA ASN A 61 14.88 -7.14 -7.84
C ASN A 61 13.41 -6.72 -7.99
N ARG A 62 12.59 -7.55 -8.66
CA ARG A 62 11.14 -7.32 -8.77
C ARG A 62 10.45 -7.24 -7.41
N PHE A 63 10.84 -8.09 -6.46
CA PHE A 63 10.32 -8.03 -5.11
C PHE A 63 10.71 -6.72 -4.41
N HIS A 64 11.98 -6.31 -4.50
CA HIS A 64 12.46 -5.07 -3.93
C HIS A 64 11.74 -3.85 -4.49
N ASP A 65 11.48 -3.81 -5.80
CA ASP A 65 10.74 -2.72 -6.44
C ASP A 65 9.29 -2.69 -5.97
N LYS A 66 8.60 -3.83 -5.99
CA LYS A 66 7.22 -3.94 -5.49
C LYS A 66 7.12 -3.60 -4.00
N LYS A 67 8.09 -4.03 -3.19
CA LYS A 67 8.18 -3.71 -1.76
C LYS A 67 8.38 -2.21 -1.55
N ARG A 68 9.31 -1.59 -2.27
CA ARG A 68 9.57 -0.14 -2.19
C ARG A 68 8.32 0.64 -2.55
N TYR A 69 7.67 0.26 -3.65
CA TYR A 69 6.45 0.90 -4.10
C TYR A 69 5.29 0.70 -3.11
N GLY A 70 5.14 -0.50 -2.56
CA GLY A 70 4.21 -0.82 -1.49
C GLY A 70 4.40 0.01 -0.23
N LYS A 71 5.65 0.18 0.22
CA LYS A 71 6.01 1.05 1.35
C LYS A 71 5.55 2.50 1.16
N ARG A 72 5.78 3.04 -0.03
CA ARG A 72 5.43 4.43 -0.35
C ARG A 72 3.91 4.64 -0.34
N TRP A 73 3.16 3.71 -0.93
CA TRP A 73 1.70 3.73 -0.82
C TRP A 73 1.22 3.58 0.61
N LEU A 74 1.83 2.68 1.40
CA LEU A 74 1.43 2.46 2.79
C LEU A 74 1.61 3.71 3.65
N ILE A 75 2.65 4.52 3.41
CA ILE A 75 2.81 5.82 4.08
C ILE A 75 1.62 6.72 3.81
N LEU A 76 1.20 6.83 2.55
CA LEU A 76 0.08 7.68 2.17
C LEU A 76 -1.26 7.15 2.69
N THR A 77 -1.52 5.85 2.56
CA THR A 77 -2.80 5.26 2.99
C THR A 77 -2.94 5.22 4.52
N ARG A 78 -1.85 5.13 5.28
CA ARG A 78 -1.88 5.28 6.74
C ARG A 78 -2.35 6.68 7.17
N ALA A 79 -2.01 7.73 6.41
CA ALA A 79 -2.34 9.11 6.76
C ALA A 79 -3.68 9.59 6.15
N LEU A 80 -3.97 9.17 4.92
CA LEU A 80 -5.12 9.66 4.13
C LEU A 80 -6.23 8.62 3.97
N GLY A 81 -5.96 7.38 4.37
CA GLY A 81 -6.87 6.26 4.25
C GLY A 81 -6.69 5.41 3.00
N ASP A 82 -7.26 4.21 3.08
CA ASP A 82 -7.23 3.19 2.03
C ASP A 82 -7.96 3.61 0.75
N SER A 83 -8.94 4.52 0.86
CA SER A 83 -9.68 5.07 -0.29
C SER A 83 -8.81 5.82 -1.28
N LEU A 84 -7.64 6.30 -0.84
CA LEU A 84 -6.66 6.92 -1.72
C LEU A 84 -6.23 5.99 -2.85
N LEU A 85 -6.22 4.67 -2.64
CA LEU A 85 -5.86 3.71 -3.68
C LEU A 85 -6.85 3.68 -4.85
N PHE A 86 -8.07 4.16 -4.65
CA PHE A 86 -9.14 4.21 -5.65
C PHE A 86 -9.39 5.62 -6.18
N ALA A 87 -9.29 6.63 -5.30
CA ALA A 87 -9.60 8.01 -5.61
C ALA A 87 -8.35 8.88 -5.89
N SER A 88 -7.15 8.31 -5.87
CA SER A 88 -5.93 9.07 -6.15
C SER A 88 -5.89 9.55 -7.60
N SER A 89 -5.36 10.76 -7.78
CA SER A 89 -5.06 11.28 -9.10
C SER A 89 -3.80 10.62 -9.68
N SER A 90 -3.68 10.64 -11.01
CA SER A 90 -2.47 10.21 -11.73
C SER A 90 -1.22 10.94 -11.25
N ARG A 91 -1.35 12.19 -10.78
CA ARG A 91 -0.24 12.96 -10.21
C ARG A 91 0.27 12.35 -8.91
N ILE A 92 -0.61 11.97 -7.99
CA ILE A 92 -0.21 11.29 -6.74
C ILE A 92 0.42 9.94 -7.08
N ALA A 93 -0.19 9.16 -7.98
CA ALA A 93 0.38 7.88 -8.40
C ALA A 93 1.79 8.03 -8.99
N SER A 94 2.01 9.04 -9.83
CA SER A 94 3.33 9.37 -10.40
C SER A 94 4.36 9.73 -9.33
N VAL A 95 3.97 10.54 -8.33
CA VAL A 95 4.84 10.86 -7.18
C VAL A 95 5.22 9.60 -6.39
N VAL A 96 4.29 8.66 -6.21
CA VAL A 96 4.59 7.38 -5.55
C VAL A 96 5.53 6.50 -6.38
N HIS A 97 5.45 6.55 -7.70
CA HIS A 97 6.40 5.84 -8.58
C HIS A 97 7.79 6.49 -8.60
N ASN A 98 7.87 7.82 -8.50
CA ASN A 98 9.14 8.53 -8.57
C ASN A 98 9.95 8.39 -7.28
N THR A 99 11.04 7.63 -7.33
CA THR A 99 11.93 7.39 -6.18
C THR A 99 12.78 8.58 -5.78
N VAL A 100 12.89 9.62 -6.62
CA VAL A 100 13.52 10.90 -6.25
C VAL A 100 12.70 11.61 -5.17
N PHE A 101 11.37 11.45 -5.21
CA PHE A 101 10.49 12.00 -4.19
C PHE A 101 10.66 11.18 -2.90
N THR A 102 11.27 11.74 -1.87
CA THR A 102 11.66 10.98 -0.68
C THR A 102 10.47 10.57 0.18
N ILE A 103 10.71 9.73 1.20
CA ILE A 103 9.68 9.37 2.18
C ILE A 103 9.21 10.60 2.97
N ASP A 104 10.13 11.50 3.33
CA ASP A 104 9.80 12.73 4.07
C ASP A 104 8.95 13.68 3.22
N MET A 105 9.22 13.76 1.92
CA MET A 105 8.38 14.49 0.98
C MET A 105 6.98 13.88 0.87
N LEU A 106 6.84 12.54 0.93
CA LEU A 106 5.52 11.89 0.99
C LEU A 106 4.79 12.24 2.28
N ALA A 107 5.48 12.25 3.42
CA ALA A 107 4.89 12.68 4.69
C ALA A 107 4.43 14.14 4.65
N ALA A 108 5.26 15.05 4.11
CA ALA A 108 4.89 16.45 3.91
C ALA A 108 3.68 16.59 2.97
N LEU A 109 3.59 15.79 1.91
CA LEU A 109 2.42 15.75 1.04
C LEU A 109 1.15 15.35 1.80
N THR A 110 1.22 14.34 2.67
CA THR A 110 0.06 13.93 3.48
C THR A 110 -0.40 15.04 4.41
N TYR A 111 0.55 15.73 5.06
CA TYR A 111 0.27 16.89 5.89
C TYR A 111 -0.42 18.00 5.07
N CYS A 112 0.09 18.30 3.87
CA CYS A 112 -0.50 19.31 3.02
C CYS A 112 -1.95 18.98 2.60
N VAL A 113 -2.23 17.72 2.26
CA VAL A 113 -3.59 17.29 1.91
C VAL A 113 -4.52 17.43 3.11
N GLN A 114 -4.07 17.05 4.31
CA GLN A 114 -4.87 17.12 5.53
C GLN A 114 -5.22 18.56 5.92
N HIS A 115 -4.28 19.49 5.78
CA HIS A 115 -4.46 20.88 6.25
C HIS A 115 -4.98 21.85 5.19
N PHE A 116 -4.61 21.67 3.92
CA PHE A 116 -4.94 22.61 2.86
C PHE A 116 -6.02 22.09 1.90
N ASN A 117 -6.43 20.82 2.01
CA ASN A 117 -7.49 20.26 1.18
C ASN A 117 -8.51 19.44 1.98
N PRO A 118 -9.25 20.07 2.91
CA PRO A 118 -10.20 19.37 3.78
C PRO A 118 -11.35 18.74 2.99
N ALA A 119 -11.72 19.30 1.83
CA ALA A 119 -12.74 18.72 0.95
C ALA A 119 -12.28 17.36 0.39
N ALA A 120 -11.06 17.27 -0.15
CA ALA A 120 -10.50 16.01 -0.62
C ALA A 120 -10.38 14.99 0.52
N LEU A 121 -9.94 15.42 1.71
CA LEU A 121 -9.85 14.54 2.87
C LEU A 121 -11.23 13.98 3.27
N ARG A 122 -12.29 14.81 3.28
CA ARG A 122 -13.65 14.35 3.58
C ARG A 122 -14.14 13.33 2.57
N ILE A 123 -13.88 13.54 1.28
CA ILE A 123 -14.22 12.55 0.24
C ILE A 123 -13.51 11.22 0.50
N LEU A 124 -12.21 11.25 0.83
CA LEU A 124 -11.45 10.05 1.17
C LEU A 124 -12.01 9.36 2.42
N GLN A 125 -12.45 10.11 3.43
CA GLN A 125 -13.04 9.56 4.65
C GLN A 125 -14.37 8.83 4.39
N VAL A 126 -15.27 9.43 3.59
CA VAL A 126 -16.54 8.78 3.19
C VAL A 126 -16.26 7.44 2.47
N LEU A 127 -15.25 7.42 1.60
CA LEU A 127 -14.90 6.24 0.82
C LEU A 127 -14.07 5.20 1.59
N ASN A 128 -13.50 5.54 2.75
CA ASN A 128 -12.54 4.67 3.46
C ASN A 128 -13.14 3.36 3.90
N ARG A 129 -14.40 3.37 4.37
CA ARG A 129 -15.08 2.15 4.79
C ARG A 129 -15.20 1.16 3.63
N SER A 130 -15.60 1.65 2.45
CA SER A 130 -15.69 0.87 1.22
C SER A 130 -14.34 0.33 0.79
N ALA A 131 -13.33 1.21 0.78
CA ALA A 131 -11.99 0.84 0.41
C ALA A 131 -11.42 -0.27 1.31
N SER A 132 -11.61 -0.14 2.63
CA SER A 132 -11.15 -1.14 3.60
C SER A 132 -11.86 -2.49 3.44
N LEU A 133 -13.19 -2.48 3.26
CA LEU A 133 -13.96 -3.72 3.02
C LEU A 133 -13.53 -4.44 1.74
N ILE A 134 -13.25 -3.69 0.67
CA ILE A 134 -12.77 -4.25 -0.59
C ILE A 134 -11.33 -4.79 -0.43
N LEU A 135 -10.45 -4.03 0.22
CA LEU A 135 -9.03 -4.39 0.36
C LEU A 135 -8.78 -5.61 1.24
N HIS A 136 -9.44 -5.67 2.39
CA HIS A 136 -9.12 -6.66 3.43
C HIS A 136 -10.09 -7.84 3.44
N HIS A 137 -11.31 -7.66 2.93
CA HIS A 137 -12.35 -8.70 2.99
C HIS A 137 -12.86 -9.13 1.61
N GLY A 138 -12.48 -8.44 0.52
CA GLY A 138 -13.00 -8.72 -0.82
C GLY A 138 -14.53 -8.57 -0.92
N GLN A 139 -15.15 -7.84 0.01
CA GLN A 139 -16.61 -7.73 0.12
C GLN A 139 -17.10 -6.42 -0.49
N THR A 140 -17.91 -6.53 -1.56
CA THR A 140 -18.61 -5.40 -2.17
C THR A 140 -20.11 -5.38 -1.82
N GLY A 141 -20.69 -6.53 -1.48
CA GLY A 141 -22.15 -6.68 -1.29
C GLY A 141 -22.73 -6.13 0.02
N LYS A 142 -21.89 -5.71 0.99
CA LYS A 142 -22.34 -5.15 2.29
C LYS A 142 -22.33 -3.62 2.34
N LEU A 143 -22.08 -2.97 1.21
CA LEU A 143 -21.98 -1.51 1.15
C LEU A 143 -23.34 -0.89 0.87
N ASP A 144 -23.77 0.03 1.73
CA ASP A 144 -24.90 0.90 1.45
C ASP A 144 -24.44 2.00 0.47
N HIS A 145 -24.54 1.67 -0.82
CA HIS A 145 -24.14 2.55 -1.91
C HIS A 145 -24.97 3.84 -1.92
N ASN A 146 -26.24 3.79 -1.49
CA ASN A 146 -27.12 4.95 -1.48
C ASN A 146 -26.68 5.95 -0.41
N HIS A 147 -26.31 5.47 0.77
CA HIS A 147 -25.77 6.30 1.84
C HIS A 147 -24.45 6.98 1.41
N ILE A 148 -23.53 6.23 0.80
CA ILE A 148 -22.24 6.78 0.31
C ILE A 148 -22.49 7.86 -0.75
N ILE A 149 -23.37 7.61 -1.72
CA ILE A 149 -23.69 8.58 -2.77
C ILE A 149 -24.34 9.84 -2.17
N ALA A 150 -25.23 9.68 -1.19
CA ALA A 150 -25.85 10.81 -0.51
C ALA A 150 -24.79 11.68 0.20
N GLU A 151 -23.87 11.08 0.96
CA GLU A 151 -22.79 11.83 1.61
C GLU A 151 -21.89 12.54 0.60
N LEU A 152 -21.49 11.87 -0.48
CA LEU A 152 -20.67 12.49 -1.54
C LEU A 152 -21.37 13.67 -2.20
N ARG A 153 -22.70 13.61 -2.39
CA ARG A 153 -23.49 14.73 -2.94
C ARG A 153 -23.50 15.94 -2.01
N THR A 154 -23.40 15.77 -0.70
CA THR A 154 -23.28 16.90 0.24
C THR A 154 -21.93 17.60 0.18
N LEU A 155 -20.90 16.90 -0.32
CA LEU A 155 -19.52 17.40 -0.38
C LEU A 155 -19.17 18.04 -1.71
N LEU A 156 -19.87 17.68 -2.78
CA LEU A 156 -19.70 18.26 -4.10
C LEU A 156 -20.60 19.49 -4.23
N PRO A 157 -20.08 20.64 -4.70
CA PRO A 157 -20.95 21.76 -5.04
C PRO A 157 -21.99 21.28 -6.06
N PRO A 158 -23.23 21.79 -6.01
CA PRO A 158 -24.19 21.51 -7.07
C PRO A 158 -23.52 21.85 -8.39
N ARG A 159 -23.58 20.92 -9.35
CA ARG A 159 -23.12 21.20 -10.71
C ARG A 159 -23.95 22.37 -11.20
N SER A 160 -23.42 23.58 -11.13
CA SER A 160 -23.95 24.68 -11.92
C SER A 160 -23.92 24.18 -13.35
N CYS A 161 -25.10 24.02 -13.93
CA CYS A 161 -25.26 23.87 -15.36
C CYS A 161 -24.49 25.05 -15.97
N TYR A 162 -23.35 24.78 -16.59
CA TYR A 162 -22.82 25.67 -17.60
C TYR A 162 -23.80 25.55 -18.78
N SER A 163 -24.85 26.36 -18.73
CA SER A 163 -25.63 26.74 -19.89
C SER A 163 -24.91 27.89 -20.58
N LEU A 164 -24.70 27.70 -21.89
CA LEU A 164 -24.08 28.55 -22.92
C LEU A 164 -22.59 28.29 -23.16
#